data_AF-A0A397SPD5-F1
#
_entry.id   AF-A0A397SPD5-F1
#
_cell.length_a   1.000
_cell.length_b   1.000
_cell.length_c   1.000
_cell.angle_alpha   90.00
_cell.angle_beta   90.00
_cell.angle_gamma   90.00
#
_symmetry.space_group_name_H-M   'P 1'
#
loop_
_entity.id
_entity.type
_entity.pdbx_description
1 polymer ?
#
loop_
_entity_poly.entity_id
_entity_poly.type
_entity_poly.pdbx_seq_one_letter_code
_entity_poly.pdbx_strand_id
1 'polypeptide(L)'
;MNYKFSRSIRQCLFIRKCLGTNSRSLSTSILTPVKPRLYGQPTAETHPHLMKPGEITPGITAVEYEFRRARLMEMLPENSVAISLGYRTRYMSNKVFYPFHQNTDFFYLCGFNEPDAAMVLE
;
A
#
# COMPACT_ATOMS: atom_id res chain seq x y z
N MET A 1 -10.82 25.95 -12.20
CA MET A 1 -11.86 25.09 -11.59
C MET A 1 -11.31 24.57 -10.29
N ASN A 2 -11.78 25.13 -9.19
CA ASN A 2 -11.25 24.89 -7.84
C ASN A 2 -12.01 23.72 -7.22
N TYR A 3 -11.37 22.57 -7.09
CA TYR A 3 -11.93 21.45 -6.34
C TYR A 3 -11.66 21.70 -4.85
N LYS A 4 -12.71 22.04 -4.10
CA LYS A 4 -12.67 22.11 -2.63
C LYS A 4 -12.51 20.68 -2.11
N PHE A 5 -11.29 20.34 -1.71
CA PHE A 5 -10.97 19.10 -1.00
C PHE A 5 -11.51 19.21 0.45
N SER A 6 -12.83 19.14 0.60
CA SER A 6 -13.53 19.25 1.88
C SER A 6 -13.91 17.88 2.44
N ARG A 7 -13.00 16.92 2.38
CA ARG A 7 -13.08 15.70 3.17
C ARG A 7 -11.72 15.50 3.83
N SER A 8 -11.72 15.54 5.15
CA SER A 8 -10.54 15.44 5.99
C SER A 8 -9.83 14.12 5.66
N ILE A 9 -8.67 14.21 5.02
CA ILE A 9 -7.72 13.10 4.90
C ILE A 9 -7.27 12.79 6.32
N ARG A 10 -7.96 11.86 6.98
CA ARG A 10 -7.42 11.21 8.17
C ARG A 10 -6.28 10.34 7.66
N GLN A 11 -5.08 10.93 7.66
CA GLN A 11 -3.82 10.22 7.51
C GLN A 11 -3.90 8.96 8.37
N CYS A 12 -3.80 7.80 7.74
CA CYS A 12 -3.62 6.54 8.43
C CYS A 12 -2.26 6.61 9.14
N LEU A 13 -2.30 7.01 10.41
CA LEU A 13 -1.16 7.12 11.29
C LEU A 13 -0.70 5.72 11.65
N PHE A 14 0.28 5.21 10.90
CA PHE A 14 1.04 4.04 11.31
C PHE A 14 1.98 4.44 12.46
N ILE A 15 1.45 4.47 13.68
CA ILE A 15 2.25 4.72 14.89
C ILE A 15 2.91 3.39 15.29
N ARG A 16 4.21 3.25 15.02
CA ARG A 16 5.08 2.33 15.78
C ARG A 16 5.96 3.11 16.73
N LYS A 17 5.65 3.04 18.02
CA LYS A 17 6.57 3.43 19.09
C LYS A 17 7.64 2.34 19.24
N CYS A 18 8.91 2.69 19.04
CA CYS A 18 10.05 1.93 19.56
C CYS A 18 10.90 2.89 20.42
N LEU A 19 11.00 2.59 21.71
CA LEU A 19 11.77 3.34 22.70
C LEU A 19 13.23 2.85 22.77
N GLY A 20 14.18 3.79 22.87
CA GLY A 20 15.43 3.69 23.64
C GLY A 20 16.63 2.93 23.05
N THR A 21 17.59 3.62 22.43
CA THR A 21 18.96 3.99 22.91
C THR A 21 20.03 2.88 23.01
N ASN A 22 21.04 2.93 22.12
CA ASN A 22 22.41 3.32 22.49
C ASN A 22 23.35 3.42 21.26
N SER A 23 24.29 4.36 21.37
CA SER A 23 25.31 4.75 20.40
C SER A 23 26.48 3.75 20.29
N ARG A 24 27.10 3.66 19.10
CA ARG A 24 28.55 3.48 18.89
C ARG A 24 28.93 3.72 17.42
N SER A 25 30.20 4.10 17.26
CA SER A 25 30.85 4.91 16.22
C SER A 25 31.13 4.29 14.84
N LEU A 26 31.15 5.20 13.85
CA LEU A 26 31.80 5.24 12.51
C LEU A 26 32.60 4.03 12.00
N SER A 27 32.13 3.50 10.87
CA SER A 27 32.97 2.99 9.78
C SER A 27 32.35 3.40 8.43
N THR A 28 33.08 4.19 7.65
CA THR A 28 32.70 4.60 6.30
C THR A 28 32.85 3.40 5.36
N SER A 29 31.75 2.69 5.10
CA SER A 29 31.65 1.72 4.00
C SER A 29 30.34 1.94 3.26
N ILE A 30 30.46 2.15 1.96
CA ILE A 30 29.41 2.47 0.98
C ILE A 30 28.18 1.54 1.13
N LEU A 31 27.03 2.17 1.36
CA LEU A 31 25.63 1.73 1.17
C LEU A 31 25.37 0.23 0.98
N THR A 32 25.06 -0.51 2.04
CA THR A 32 23.98 -1.52 2.00
C THR A 32 23.51 -1.86 3.42
N PRO A 33 22.33 -1.38 3.89
CA PRO A 33 21.68 -2.01 5.02
C PRO A 33 21.01 -3.31 4.52
N VAL A 34 21.70 -4.44 4.69
CA VAL A 34 21.12 -5.78 4.49
C VAL A 34 20.37 -6.21 5.77
N LYS A 35 19.10 -5.79 5.93
CA LYS A 35 17.98 -6.36 6.78
C LYS A 35 16.93 -5.30 7.22
N PRO A 36 15.68 -5.69 7.58
CA PRO A 36 14.68 -6.45 6.84
C PRO A 36 13.85 -5.52 5.94
N ARG A 37 13.26 -6.05 4.86
CA ARG A 37 12.37 -5.26 4.01
C ARG A 37 11.10 -4.93 4.79
N LEU A 38 10.74 -3.64 4.85
CA LEU A 38 9.56 -3.17 5.59
C LEU A 38 8.25 -3.66 4.93
N TYR A 39 8.30 -3.94 3.63
CA TYR A 39 7.17 -4.32 2.81
C TYR A 39 7.48 -5.63 2.05
N GLY A 40 6.46 -6.45 1.82
CA GLY A 40 6.55 -7.67 1.00
C GLY A 40 6.59 -7.37 -0.50
N GLN A 41 6.30 -6.13 -0.90
CA GLN A 41 6.18 -5.71 -2.29
C GLN A 41 7.38 -4.89 -2.78
N PRO A 42 7.65 -4.86 -4.10
CA PRO A 42 8.59 -3.94 -4.69
C PRO A 42 8.19 -2.48 -4.44
N THR A 43 9.17 -1.64 -4.15
CA THR A 43 9.04 -0.18 -4.02
C THR A 43 10.07 0.50 -4.90
N ALA A 44 9.89 1.79 -5.21
CA ALA A 44 10.86 2.57 -5.99
C ALA A 44 12.28 2.55 -5.41
N GLU A 45 12.41 2.49 -4.08
CA GLU A 45 13.71 2.41 -3.40
C GLU A 45 14.37 1.04 -3.57
N THR A 46 13.58 -0.03 -3.55
CA THR A 46 14.09 -1.41 -3.62
C THR A 46 14.30 -1.88 -5.05
N HIS A 47 13.46 -1.42 -5.99
CA HIS A 47 13.46 -1.81 -7.40
C HIS A 47 13.32 -0.57 -8.30
N PRO A 48 14.34 0.30 -8.35
CA PRO A 48 14.29 1.52 -9.17
C PRO A 48 14.18 1.24 -10.67
N HIS A 49 14.57 0.05 -11.14
CA HIS A 49 14.41 -0.36 -12.54
C HIS A 49 12.97 -0.74 -12.90
N LEU A 50 12.12 -1.04 -11.90
CA LEU A 50 10.75 -1.46 -12.10
C LEU A 50 9.76 -0.30 -11.91
N MET A 51 10.06 0.61 -10.98
CA MET A 51 9.15 1.69 -10.58
C MET A 51 9.88 3.00 -10.31
N LYS A 52 9.25 4.11 -10.70
CA LYS A 52 9.75 5.46 -10.42
C LYS A 52 9.36 5.92 -9.01
N PRO A 53 10.08 6.88 -8.41
CA PRO A 53 9.69 7.45 -7.13
C PRO A 53 8.27 8.03 -7.18
N GLY A 54 7.43 7.69 -6.21
CA GLY A 54 6.02 8.12 -6.13
C GLY A 54 5.00 7.18 -6.80
N GLU A 55 5.47 6.17 -7.53
CA GLU A 55 4.61 5.09 -8.04
C GLU A 55 4.36 4.03 -6.97
N ILE A 56 3.14 3.49 -6.91
CA ILE A 56 2.75 2.36 -6.03
C ILE A 56 2.77 1.04 -6.81
N THR A 57 2.35 1.08 -8.06
CA THR A 57 2.52 -0.01 -9.02
C THR A 57 3.18 0.55 -10.27
N PRO A 58 3.82 -0.28 -11.11
CA PRO A 58 4.49 0.21 -12.32
C PRO A 58 3.57 1.10 -13.16
N GLY A 59 3.95 2.37 -13.32
CA GLY A 59 3.20 3.35 -14.11
C GLY A 59 1.95 3.96 -13.45
N ILE A 60 1.61 3.63 -12.20
CA ILE A 60 0.47 4.23 -11.47
C ILE A 60 0.96 4.90 -10.20
N THR A 61 0.67 6.20 -10.08
CA THR A 61 1.07 7.03 -8.95
C THR A 61 0.15 6.88 -7.74
N ALA A 62 0.65 7.20 -6.54
CA ALA A 62 -0.17 7.23 -5.33
C ALA A 62 -1.39 8.18 -5.43
N VAL A 63 -1.21 9.30 -6.15
CA VAL A 63 -2.25 10.31 -6.39
C VAL A 63 -3.37 9.75 -7.25
N GLU A 64 -3.06 8.91 -8.24
CA GLU A 64 -4.09 8.30 -9.08
C GLU A 64 -4.99 7.36 -8.27
N TYR A 65 -4.42 6.57 -7.37
CA TYR A 65 -5.21 5.73 -6.47
C TYR A 65 -6.09 6.55 -5.53
N GLU A 66 -5.60 7.69 -5.03
CA GLU A 66 -6.42 8.62 -4.25
C GLU A 66 -7.60 9.15 -5.07
N PHE A 67 -7.38 9.56 -6.31
CA PHE A 67 -8.45 10.01 -7.21
C PHE A 67 -9.49 8.92 -7.48
N ARG A 68 -9.07 7.67 -7.67
CA ARG A 68 -9.99 6.53 -7.84
C ARG A 68 -10.88 6.32 -6.62
N ARG A 69 -10.31 6.42 -5.41
CA ARG A 69 -11.09 6.30 -4.16
C ARG A 69 -12.02 7.49 -3.95
N ALA A 70 -11.57 8.71 -4.25
CA ALA A 70 -12.38 9.91 -4.17
C ALA A 70 -13.60 9.81 -5.11
N ARG A 71 -13.39 9.42 -6.37
CA ARG A 71 -14.47 9.21 -7.34
C ARG A 71 -15.47 8.14 -6.90
N LEU A 72 -15.00 7.07 -6.26
CA LEU A 72 -15.89 6.06 -5.69
C LEU A 72 -16.75 6.63 -4.56
N MET A 73 -16.16 7.42 -3.65
CA MET A 73 -16.88 8.04 -2.54
C MET A 73 -17.80 9.20 -2.96
N GLU A 74 -17.56 9.83 -4.11
CA GLU A 74 -18.46 10.83 -4.70
C GLU A 74 -19.76 10.22 -5.25
N MET A 75 -19.71 8.94 -5.67
CA MET A 75 -20.89 8.23 -6.17
C MET A 75 -21.79 7.71 -5.04
N LEU A 76 -21.29 7.68 -3.81
CA LEU A 76 -22.01 7.18 -2.64
C LEU A 76 -22.73 8.31 -1.89
N PRO A 77 -23.91 8.05 -1.31
CA PRO A 77 -24.60 9.03 -0.49
C PRO A 77 -23.83 9.35 0.79
N GLU A 78 -24.15 10.49 1.42
CA GLU A 78 -23.55 10.89 2.69
C GLU A 78 -23.75 9.81 3.77
N ASN A 79 -22.76 9.66 4.66
CA ASN A 79 -22.72 8.63 5.72
C ASN A 79 -22.70 7.18 5.22
N SER A 80 -22.15 6.95 4.01
CA SER A 80 -21.90 5.61 3.50
C SER A 80 -20.50 5.12 3.84
N VAL A 81 -20.35 3.81 4.00
CA VAL A 81 -19.05 3.14 4.16
C VAL A 81 -18.89 2.10 3.07
N ALA A 82 -17.78 2.13 2.34
CA ALA A 82 -17.44 1.13 1.34
C ALA A 82 -16.37 0.18 1.86
N ILE A 83 -16.63 -1.13 1.78
CA ILE A 83 -15.71 -2.19 2.22
C ILE A 83 -15.34 -3.03 1.02
N SER A 84 -14.06 -3.10 0.70
CA SER A 84 -13.51 -3.96 -0.35
C SER A 84 -12.59 -5.01 0.27
N LEU A 85 -12.85 -6.28 -0.03
CA LEU A 85 -12.08 -7.39 0.50
C LEU A 85 -11.07 -7.90 -0.53
N GLY A 86 -9.84 -8.11 -0.07
CA GLY A 86 -8.81 -8.83 -0.82
C GLY A 86 -9.06 -10.33 -0.80
N TYR A 87 -8.39 -11.04 -1.70
CA TYR A 87 -8.41 -12.49 -1.74
C TYR A 87 -7.45 -13.09 -0.71
N ARG A 88 -7.76 -14.33 -0.33
CA ARG A 88 -6.89 -15.18 0.47
C ARG A 88 -6.04 -16.08 -0.43
N THR A 89 -4.93 -16.58 0.09
CA THR A 89 -4.09 -17.56 -0.62
C THR A 89 -4.88 -18.84 -0.89
N ARG A 90 -4.98 -19.25 -2.15
CA ARG A 90 -5.65 -20.50 -2.55
C ARG A 90 -4.66 -21.65 -2.59
N TYR A 91 -5.07 -22.79 -2.04
CA TYR A 91 -4.26 -24.00 -1.98
C TYR A 91 -4.77 -25.03 -2.99
N MET A 92 -3.86 -25.60 -3.76
CA MET A 92 -4.13 -26.79 -4.58
C MET A 92 -4.16 -28.05 -3.72
N SER A 93 -3.29 -28.10 -2.71
CA SER A 93 -3.18 -29.17 -1.71
C SER A 93 -2.54 -28.60 -0.44
N ASN A 94 -2.53 -29.35 0.67
CA ASN A 94 -2.10 -28.86 1.99
C ASN A 94 -0.73 -28.14 2.04
N LYS A 95 0.17 -28.38 1.07
CA LYS A 95 1.51 -27.75 1.01
C LYS A 95 1.80 -27.05 -0.32
N VAL A 96 0.85 -27.00 -1.25
CA VAL A 96 1.04 -26.44 -2.60
C VAL A 96 0.04 -25.31 -2.80
N PHE A 97 0.54 -24.09 -2.91
CA PHE A 97 -0.25 -22.89 -3.17
C PHE A 97 -0.30 -22.56 -4.66
N TYR A 98 -1.43 -22.04 -5.12
CA TYR A 98 -1.52 -21.41 -6.43
C TYR A 98 -0.82 -20.05 -6.41
N PRO A 99 -0.33 -19.56 -7.56
CA PRO A 99 0.11 -18.18 -7.68
C PRO A 99 -0.99 -17.22 -7.21
N PHE A 100 -0.64 -16.30 -6.32
CA PHE A 100 -1.60 -15.36 -5.79
C PHE A 100 -2.02 -14.35 -6.86
N HIS A 101 -3.32 -14.16 -7.00
CA HIS A 101 -3.93 -13.12 -7.81
C HIS A 101 -4.92 -12.38 -6.93
N GLN A 102 -4.79 -11.06 -6.83
CA GLN A 102 -5.67 -10.24 -5.99
C GLN A 102 -7.07 -10.07 -6.59
N ASN A 103 -8.04 -9.69 -5.77
CA ASN A 103 -9.30 -9.15 -6.27
C ASN A 103 -9.03 -7.90 -7.14
N THR A 104 -9.55 -7.88 -8.37
CA THR A 104 -9.33 -6.80 -9.34
C THR A 104 -9.81 -5.45 -8.83
N ASP A 105 -10.97 -5.40 -8.17
CA ASP A 105 -11.55 -4.15 -7.68
C ASP A 105 -10.73 -3.59 -6.51
N PHE A 106 -10.32 -4.48 -5.61
CA PHE A 106 -9.44 -4.14 -4.50
C PHE A 106 -8.10 -3.61 -5.01
N PHE A 107 -7.47 -4.34 -5.94
CA PHE A 107 -6.19 -3.95 -6.54
C PHE A 107 -6.30 -2.64 -7.34
N TYR A 108 -7.43 -2.39 -8.01
CA TYR A 108 -7.67 -1.15 -8.74
C TYR A 108 -7.74 0.08 -7.83
N LEU A 109 -8.27 -0.07 -6.61
CA LEU A 109 -8.49 1.04 -5.68
C LEU A 109 -7.26 1.37 -4.81
N CYS A 110 -6.39 0.39 -4.55
CA CYS A 110 -5.24 0.58 -3.65
C CYS A 110 -3.88 0.12 -4.18
N GLY A 111 -3.82 -0.76 -5.19
CA GLY A 111 -2.56 -1.33 -5.68
C GLY A 111 -1.91 -2.36 -4.74
N PHE A 112 -2.60 -2.75 -3.65
CA PHE A 112 -2.07 -3.70 -2.67
C PHE A 112 -2.27 -5.16 -3.13
N ASN A 113 -1.19 -5.92 -3.20
CA ASN A 113 -1.15 -7.28 -3.74
C ASN A 113 -0.50 -8.25 -2.74
N GLU A 114 -1.00 -8.24 -1.51
CA GLU A 114 -0.74 -9.27 -0.51
C GLU A 114 -2.08 -9.90 -0.08
N PRO A 115 -2.09 -11.18 0.34
CA PRO A 115 -3.31 -11.87 0.75
C PRO A 115 -3.86 -11.35 2.09
N ASP A 116 -5.11 -11.72 2.38
CA ASP A 116 -5.73 -11.52 3.70
C ASP A 116 -5.84 -10.04 4.14
N ALA A 117 -6.18 -9.16 3.19
CA ALA A 117 -6.35 -7.73 3.42
C ALA A 117 -7.78 -7.25 3.16
N ALA A 118 -8.11 -6.09 3.73
CA ALA A 118 -9.38 -5.38 3.51
C ALA A 118 -9.13 -3.88 3.48
N MET A 119 -9.93 -3.17 2.67
CA MET A 119 -9.92 -1.72 2.54
C MET A 119 -11.28 -1.19 2.98
N VAL A 120 -11.27 -0.17 3.83
CA VAL A 120 -12.46 0.51 4.32
C VAL A 120 -12.36 1.97 3.94
N LEU A 121 -13.41 2.52 3.34
CA LEU A 121 -13.53 3.92 2.93
C LEU A 121 -14.77 4.55 3.57
N GLU A 122 -14.59 5.74 4.13
CA GLU A 122 -15.58 6.55 4.84
C GLU A 122 -15.57 7.99 4.32
#